data_AF-A0A2V7LV45-F1
#
_entry.id   AF-A0A2V7LV45-F1
#
_cell.length_a   1.000
_cell.length_b   1.000
_cell.length_c   1.000
_cell.angle_alpha   90.00
_cell.angle_beta   90.00
_cell.angle_gamma   90.00
#
_symmetry.space_group_name_H-M   'P 1'
#
loop_
_entity.id
_entity.type
_entity.pdbx_description
1 polymer ?
#
loop_
_entity_poly.entity_id
_entity_poly.type
_entity_poly.pdbx_seq_one_letter_code
_entity_poly.pdbx_strand_id
1 'polypeptide(L)'
;MLLSSGAPASGFLLGGTAQLAQDPENPANDVIVIRTDVSPFYGTVSRTLNVQIALLDNMLEFKSFFQNRSCGGGSPRVQLAIDLNGDGVPDGNAFGYTGPPFAGCPPNNWQYDDVTDALPRWDLSQFVVNGFPPTGAICSTPPFSTDPAICPFQTHSGYIPWNVFKTVLSTLFPLHKVCSGALIDDSGWFPPADGTAFYDLFSAGRATWEDQFDIAGRGFAMGCGRPDDGDREVDGDKDHDHDHDADDDKFDSDRRERWKN
;
A
#
# COMPACT_ATOMS: atom_id res chain seq x y z
N MET A 1 17.96 12.48 33.95
CA MET A 1 17.59 11.22 33.27
C MET A 1 17.32 11.60 31.83
N LEU A 2 18.30 11.38 30.94
CA LEU A 2 18.22 11.77 29.53
C LEU A 2 17.28 10.79 28.83
N LEU A 3 16.18 11.30 28.27
CA LEU A 3 15.29 10.54 27.41
C LEU A 3 16.03 10.31 26.08
N SER A 4 16.41 9.07 25.81
CA SER A 4 16.89 8.68 24.49
C SER A 4 15.72 8.77 23.51
N SER A 5 15.84 9.65 22.51
CA SER A 5 15.03 9.62 21.31
C SER A 5 15.27 8.28 20.61
N GLY A 6 14.32 7.33 20.75
CA GLY A 6 14.34 6.11 19.96
C GLY A 6 14.22 6.46 18.48
N ALA A 7 15.12 5.92 17.66
CA ALA A 7 14.95 5.93 16.22
C ALA A 7 13.56 5.36 15.86
N PRO A 8 12.88 5.86 14.81
CA PRO A 8 11.63 5.25 14.37
C PRO A 8 11.90 3.77 14.07
N ALA A 9 11.07 2.88 14.65
CA ALA A 9 11.15 1.47 14.36
C ALA A 9 11.04 1.28 12.84
N SER A 10 12.05 0.67 12.21
CA SER A 10 11.95 0.24 10.82
C SER A 10 11.03 -0.98 10.80
N GLY A 11 9.77 -0.78 10.44
CA GLY A 11 8.87 -1.89 10.21
C GLY A 11 7.38 -1.57 10.21
N PHE A 12 6.58 -2.58 9.87
CA PHE A 12 5.14 -2.51 10.01
C PHE A 12 4.70 -2.55 11.48
N LEU A 13 3.80 -1.65 11.83
CA LEU A 13 3.17 -1.52 13.14
C LEU A 13 1.76 -2.10 13.07
N LEU A 14 1.51 -3.11 13.89
CA LEU A 14 0.18 -3.68 14.11
C LEU A 14 -0.59 -2.86 15.15
N GLY A 15 -1.85 -2.56 14.87
CA GLY A 15 -2.74 -1.80 15.74
C GLY A 15 -4.15 -2.35 15.78
N GLY A 16 -4.93 -1.96 16.80
CA GLY A 16 -6.27 -2.49 17.03
C GLY A 16 -6.23 -4.00 17.31
N THR A 17 -7.01 -4.78 16.57
CA THR A 17 -7.04 -6.25 16.68
C THR A 17 -6.03 -6.96 15.77
N ALA A 18 -5.18 -6.22 15.04
CA ALA A 18 -4.21 -6.82 14.14
C ALA A 18 -3.16 -7.60 14.95
N GLN A 19 -2.95 -8.86 14.58
CA GLN A 19 -1.97 -9.74 15.22
C GLN A 19 -1.44 -10.77 14.21
N LEU A 20 -0.27 -11.36 14.51
CA LEU A 20 0.27 -12.47 13.74
C LEU A 20 -0.63 -13.71 13.87
N ALA A 21 -0.77 -14.45 12.78
CA ALA A 21 -1.51 -15.70 12.69
C ALA A 21 -0.91 -16.61 11.61
N GLN A 22 -1.46 -17.80 11.46
CA GLN A 22 -1.16 -18.70 10.35
C GLN A 22 -2.24 -18.59 9.28
N ASP A 23 -1.84 -18.70 8.02
CA ASP A 23 -2.76 -18.79 6.89
C ASP A 23 -3.74 -19.96 7.12
N PRO A 24 -5.06 -19.72 7.01
CA PRO A 24 -6.07 -20.75 7.26
C PRO A 24 -6.00 -21.93 6.28
N GLU A 25 -5.42 -21.75 5.10
CA GLU A 25 -5.27 -22.78 4.06
C GLU A 25 -3.86 -23.39 4.02
N ASN A 26 -2.85 -22.68 4.54
CA ASN A 26 -1.46 -23.13 4.58
C ASN A 26 -0.77 -22.77 5.92
N PRO A 27 -0.84 -23.63 6.95
CA PRO A 27 -0.28 -23.34 8.27
C PRO A 27 1.25 -23.17 8.36
N ALA A 28 1.95 -23.21 7.23
CA ALA A 28 3.37 -22.87 7.12
C ALA A 28 3.62 -21.44 6.65
N ASN A 29 2.57 -20.69 6.30
CA ASN A 29 2.61 -19.30 5.87
C ASN A 29 2.11 -18.40 7.01
N ASP A 30 2.94 -17.46 7.44
CA ASP A 30 2.58 -16.49 8.46
C ASP A 30 1.82 -15.31 7.84
N VAL A 31 0.68 -14.96 8.44
CA VAL A 31 -0.19 -13.89 7.95
C VAL A 31 -0.59 -12.94 9.09
N ILE A 32 -1.18 -11.81 8.76
CA ILE A 32 -1.82 -10.94 9.74
C ILE A 32 -3.30 -11.29 9.81
N VAL A 33 -3.83 -11.54 11.01
CA VAL A 33 -5.27 -11.63 11.23
C VAL A 33 -5.80 -10.32 11.82
N ILE A 34 -6.94 -9.87 11.32
CA ILE A 34 -7.73 -8.77 11.90
C ILE A 34 -9.13 -9.31 12.23
N ARG A 35 -9.61 -8.99 13.42
CA ARG A 35 -10.91 -9.41 13.96
C ARG A 35 -11.77 -8.19 14.21
N THR A 36 -12.70 -7.90 13.31
CA THR A 36 -13.59 -6.74 13.44
C THR A 36 -14.87 -7.02 14.22
N ASP A 37 -15.09 -8.26 14.66
CA ASP A 37 -16.18 -8.69 15.55
C ASP A 37 -15.84 -8.60 17.04
N VAL A 38 -14.62 -8.19 17.38
CA VAL A 38 -14.17 -7.99 18.76
C VAL A 38 -13.65 -6.56 18.94
N SER A 39 -13.90 -5.97 20.10
CA SER A 39 -13.42 -4.61 20.44
C SER A 39 -11.89 -4.52 20.26
N PRO A 40 -11.35 -3.46 19.62
CA PRO A 40 -12.02 -2.20 19.26
C PRO A 40 -12.77 -2.19 17.92
N PHE A 41 -13.04 -3.36 17.33
CA PHE A 41 -13.78 -3.54 16.07
C PHE A 41 -13.06 -3.01 14.82
N TYR A 42 -11.74 -2.83 14.92
CA TYR A 42 -10.86 -2.49 13.82
C TYR A 42 -9.45 -3.04 14.03
N GLY A 43 -8.70 -3.20 12.94
CA GLY A 43 -7.27 -3.47 12.95
C GLY A 43 -6.52 -2.65 11.90
N THR A 44 -5.23 -2.44 12.14
CA THR A 44 -4.37 -1.69 11.23
C THR A 44 -3.01 -2.34 11.08
N VAL A 45 -2.46 -2.29 9.88
CA VAL A 45 -1.06 -2.60 9.57
C VAL A 45 -0.47 -1.36 8.93
N SER A 46 0.48 -0.70 9.58
CA SER A 46 0.89 0.66 9.19
C SER A 46 2.39 0.84 9.17
N ARG A 47 2.89 1.80 8.39
CA ARG A 47 4.30 2.18 8.41
C ARG A 47 4.50 3.63 8.00
N THR A 48 5.64 4.17 8.41
CA THR A 48 6.12 5.45 7.89
C THR A 48 6.62 5.27 6.46
N LEU A 49 6.29 6.23 5.59
CA LEU A 49 6.73 6.25 4.19
C LEU A 49 7.65 7.45 3.94
N ASN A 50 7.17 8.66 4.24
CA ASN A 50 7.90 9.93 4.06
C ASN A 50 8.48 10.09 2.64
N VAL A 51 7.64 9.86 1.63
CA VAL A 51 7.98 9.95 0.19
C VAL A 51 6.96 10.79 -0.56
N GLN A 52 7.30 11.24 -1.78
CA GLN A 52 6.31 11.78 -2.70
C GLN A 52 5.44 10.67 -3.30
N ILE A 53 4.19 10.99 -3.64
CA ILE A 53 3.20 10.04 -4.17
C ILE A 53 3.69 9.36 -5.45
N ALA A 54 4.50 10.05 -6.26
CA ALA A 54 5.03 9.52 -7.52
C ALA A 54 5.98 8.32 -7.33
N LEU A 55 6.50 8.11 -6.12
CA LEU A 55 7.36 6.97 -5.79
C LEU A 55 6.60 5.73 -5.31
N LEU A 56 5.26 5.76 -5.32
CA LEU A 56 4.41 4.68 -4.80
C LEU A 56 3.70 3.87 -5.89
N ASP A 57 4.01 4.11 -7.17
CA ASP A 57 3.49 3.31 -8.29
C ASP A 57 3.80 1.81 -8.09
N ASN A 58 2.76 0.95 -8.12
CA ASN A 58 2.87 -0.50 -7.88
C ASN A 58 3.50 -0.84 -6.52
N MET A 59 3.29 0.00 -5.50
CA MET A 59 3.83 -0.21 -4.15
C MET A 59 2.76 -0.12 -3.06
N LEU A 60 1.48 -0.21 -3.42
CA LEU A 60 0.35 -0.23 -2.50
C LEU A 60 -0.56 -1.40 -2.89
N GLU A 61 -0.30 -2.56 -2.30
CA GLU A 61 -0.90 -3.83 -2.67
C GLU A 61 -1.05 -4.71 -1.43
N PHE A 62 -2.04 -5.59 -1.44
CA PHE A 62 -2.23 -6.59 -0.39
C PHE A 62 -2.99 -7.80 -0.90
N LYS A 63 -2.76 -8.95 -0.25
CA LYS A 63 -3.64 -10.10 -0.31
C LYS A 63 -4.59 -10.10 0.87
N SER A 64 -5.82 -10.53 0.66
CA SER A 64 -6.82 -10.69 1.71
C SER A 64 -7.61 -11.99 1.58
N PHE A 65 -8.02 -12.54 2.72
CA PHE A 65 -8.91 -13.68 2.84
C PHE A 65 -9.97 -13.38 3.90
N PHE A 66 -11.24 -13.35 3.50
CA PHE A 66 -12.36 -13.05 4.42
C PHE A 66 -13.00 -14.35 4.89
N GLN A 67 -12.79 -14.70 6.15
CA GLN A 67 -13.31 -15.96 6.69
C GLN A 67 -14.80 -15.84 7.00
N ASN A 68 -15.62 -16.55 6.23
CA ASN A 68 -17.09 -16.61 6.36
C ASN A 68 -17.80 -15.25 6.36
N ARG A 69 -17.18 -14.22 5.75
CA ARG A 69 -17.74 -12.87 5.62
C ARG A 69 -17.34 -12.23 4.29
N SER A 70 -17.95 -11.10 3.97
CA SER A 70 -17.58 -10.29 2.80
C SER A 70 -16.97 -8.96 3.22
N CYS A 71 -16.18 -8.34 2.33
CA CYS A 71 -15.63 -7.00 2.51
C CYS A 71 -16.63 -5.92 2.02
N GLY A 72 -17.61 -5.59 2.86
CA GLY A 72 -18.62 -4.57 2.57
C GLY A 72 -18.32 -3.24 3.26
N GLY A 73 -18.94 -2.14 2.82
CA GLY A 73 -18.89 -0.88 3.57
C GLY A 73 -17.54 -0.16 3.52
N GLY A 74 -16.72 -0.38 2.48
CA GLY A 74 -15.49 0.40 2.29
C GLY A 74 -14.30 -0.09 3.12
N SER A 75 -14.33 -1.32 3.61
CA SER A 75 -13.16 -2.00 4.17
C SER A 75 -12.96 -3.37 3.54
N PRO A 76 -11.70 -3.84 3.39
CA PRO A 76 -10.47 -3.15 3.80
C PRO A 76 -10.09 -2.02 2.85
N ARG A 77 -9.20 -1.13 3.32
CA ARG A 77 -8.66 -0.03 2.52
C ARG A 77 -7.20 0.27 2.85
N VAL A 78 -6.48 0.77 1.86
CA VAL A 78 -5.21 1.47 2.08
C VAL A 78 -5.50 2.93 2.41
N GLN A 79 -5.01 3.40 3.54
CA GLN A 79 -5.08 4.79 3.97
C GLN A 79 -3.69 5.43 3.87
N LEU A 80 -3.59 6.56 3.17
CA LEU A 80 -2.37 7.38 3.12
C LEU A 80 -2.60 8.68 3.89
N ALA A 81 -1.78 8.95 4.90
CA ALA A 81 -1.75 10.26 5.57
C ALA A 81 -0.81 11.18 4.79
N ILE A 82 -1.31 12.33 4.33
CA ILE A 82 -0.59 13.19 3.39
C ILE A 82 -0.48 14.60 3.97
N ASP A 83 0.75 15.07 4.08
CA ASP A 83 1.12 16.47 4.26
C ASP A 83 1.14 17.10 2.87
N LEU A 84 0.30 18.10 2.60
CA LEU A 84 0.19 18.74 1.29
C LEU A 84 1.19 19.89 1.12
N ASN A 85 1.68 20.47 2.21
CA ASN A 85 2.42 21.73 2.19
C ASN A 85 3.91 21.58 2.55
N GLY A 86 4.31 20.42 3.08
CA GLY A 86 5.67 20.07 3.45
C GLY A 86 6.10 20.49 4.86
N ASP A 87 5.17 20.90 5.73
CA ASP A 87 5.44 21.33 7.11
C ASP A 87 5.65 20.17 8.11
N GLY A 88 5.46 18.93 7.65
CA GLY A 88 5.61 17.71 8.43
C GLY A 88 4.34 17.28 9.18
N VAL A 89 3.20 17.95 8.96
CA VAL A 89 1.91 17.62 9.57
C VAL A 89 0.93 17.15 8.48
N PRO A 90 0.35 15.95 8.59
CA PRO A 90 -0.66 15.50 7.62
C PRO A 90 -1.90 16.42 7.61
N ASP A 91 -2.30 16.87 6.42
CA ASP A 91 -3.49 17.69 6.18
C ASP A 91 -4.78 16.85 6.06
N GLY A 92 -4.64 15.54 5.84
CA GLY A 92 -5.77 14.63 5.68
C GLY A 92 -5.35 13.23 5.22
N ASN A 93 -6.34 12.42 4.85
CA ASN A 93 -6.13 11.06 4.38
C ASN A 93 -6.73 10.82 2.99
N ALA A 94 -5.99 10.07 2.18
CA ALA A 94 -6.49 9.42 0.96
C ALA A 94 -6.86 7.98 1.28
N PHE A 95 -7.95 7.48 0.68
CA PHE A 95 -8.41 6.10 0.86
C PHE A 95 -8.47 5.35 -0.46
N GLY A 96 -7.69 4.28 -0.59
CA GLY A 96 -7.70 3.34 -1.72
C GLY A 96 -8.45 2.07 -1.35
N TYR A 97 -9.54 1.77 -2.05
CA TYR A 97 -10.41 0.63 -1.77
C TYR A 97 -10.14 -0.58 -2.68
N THR A 98 -10.60 -1.77 -2.23
CA THR A 98 -10.73 -2.97 -3.07
C THR A 98 -11.69 -2.73 -4.24
N GLY A 99 -11.57 -3.55 -5.29
CA GLY A 99 -12.22 -3.32 -6.57
C GLY A 99 -13.28 -4.38 -6.88
N PRO A 100 -14.53 -4.01 -7.22
CA PRO A 100 -15.09 -2.65 -7.20
C PRO A 100 -15.36 -2.18 -5.75
N PRO A 101 -15.18 -0.87 -5.45
CA PRO A 101 -15.42 -0.36 -4.11
C PRO A 101 -16.83 -0.67 -3.61
N PHE A 102 -16.97 -1.06 -2.35
CA PHE A 102 -18.24 -1.35 -1.67
C PHE A 102 -19.05 -2.55 -2.22
N ALA A 103 -18.56 -3.26 -3.25
CA ALA A 103 -19.32 -4.33 -3.89
C ALA A 103 -19.30 -5.67 -3.12
N GLY A 104 -18.53 -5.76 -2.03
CA GLY A 104 -18.28 -7.02 -1.33
C GLY A 104 -17.07 -7.76 -1.88
N CYS A 105 -16.36 -8.47 -1.01
CA CYS A 105 -15.35 -9.46 -1.40
C CYS A 105 -15.94 -10.88 -1.33
N PRO A 106 -15.56 -11.77 -2.25
CA PRO A 106 -15.74 -13.20 -2.11
C PRO A 106 -15.27 -13.73 -0.74
N PRO A 107 -16.14 -14.41 0.03
CA PRO A 107 -15.74 -15.09 1.26
C PRO A 107 -14.88 -16.32 0.95
N ASN A 108 -14.01 -16.68 1.90
CA ASN A 108 -13.22 -17.90 1.93
C ASN A 108 -12.39 -18.13 0.65
N ASN A 109 -11.78 -17.07 0.15
CA ASN A 109 -10.88 -17.14 -1.00
C ASN A 109 -9.82 -16.05 -0.88
N TRP A 110 -8.58 -16.38 -1.22
CA TRP A 110 -7.51 -15.39 -1.30
C TRP A 110 -7.72 -14.48 -2.51
N GLN A 111 -7.58 -13.18 -2.28
CA GLN A 111 -7.71 -12.15 -3.30
C GLN A 111 -6.53 -11.20 -3.23
N TYR A 112 -6.07 -10.74 -4.39
CA TYR A 112 -5.02 -9.76 -4.52
C TYR A 112 -5.60 -8.44 -5.01
N ASP A 113 -5.27 -7.35 -4.35
CA ASP A 113 -5.60 -6.00 -4.76
C ASP A 113 -4.33 -5.16 -4.88
N ASP A 114 -4.14 -4.56 -6.05
CA ASP A 114 -3.23 -3.44 -6.27
C ASP A 114 -4.09 -2.16 -6.33
N VAL A 115 -3.94 -1.28 -5.35
CA VAL A 115 -4.73 -0.03 -5.32
C VAL A 115 -4.11 1.06 -6.19
N THR A 116 -2.97 0.81 -6.83
CA THR A 116 -2.32 1.74 -7.79
C THR A 116 -2.67 1.44 -9.25
N ASP A 117 -3.62 0.53 -9.49
CA ASP A 117 -4.10 0.17 -10.81
C ASP A 117 -4.94 1.29 -11.49
N ALA A 118 -5.45 0.98 -12.68
CA ALA A 118 -6.27 1.90 -13.48
C ALA A 118 -7.73 2.01 -13.01
N LEU A 119 -8.16 1.28 -11.97
CA LEU A 119 -9.54 1.30 -11.51
C LEU A 119 -9.80 2.51 -10.59
N PRO A 120 -11.02 3.08 -10.60
CA PRO A 120 -11.38 4.20 -9.74
C PRO A 120 -11.53 3.75 -8.28
N ARG A 121 -10.42 3.75 -7.54
CA ARG A 121 -10.32 3.24 -6.16
C ARG A 121 -10.11 4.32 -5.11
N TRP A 122 -9.69 5.52 -5.49
CA TRP A 122 -9.22 6.53 -4.54
C TRP A 122 -10.29 7.57 -4.19
N ASP A 123 -10.55 7.72 -2.89
CA ASP A 123 -11.32 8.80 -2.28
C ASP A 123 -10.38 9.84 -1.66
N LEU A 124 -10.53 11.07 -2.13
CA LEU A 124 -9.74 12.24 -1.72
C LEU A 124 -10.61 13.35 -1.13
N SER A 125 -11.83 13.01 -0.70
CA SER A 125 -12.82 13.96 -0.18
C SER A 125 -12.30 14.81 0.98
N GLN A 126 -11.37 14.27 1.80
CA GLN A 126 -10.77 15.03 2.90
C GLN A 126 -9.90 16.21 2.45
N PHE A 127 -9.36 16.18 1.22
CA PHE A 127 -8.48 17.23 0.73
C PHE A 127 -9.21 18.34 -0.05
N VAL A 128 -10.52 18.20 -0.27
CA VAL A 128 -11.30 19.20 -1.04
C VAL A 128 -11.25 20.57 -0.36
N VAL A 129 -11.31 20.59 0.97
CA VAL A 129 -11.20 21.84 1.75
C VAL A 129 -9.80 22.46 1.69
N ASN A 130 -8.77 21.67 1.35
CA ASN A 130 -7.38 22.11 1.18
C ASN A 130 -7.04 22.51 -0.27
N GLY A 131 -8.03 22.52 -1.17
CA GLY A 131 -7.86 22.95 -2.56
C GLY A 131 -7.71 21.81 -3.56
N PHE A 132 -7.85 20.55 -3.15
CA PHE A 132 -7.97 19.44 -4.09
C PHE A 132 -9.32 19.55 -4.85
N PRO A 133 -9.36 19.46 -6.20
CA PRO A 133 -10.61 19.59 -6.93
C PRO A 133 -11.58 18.44 -6.57
N PRO A 134 -12.88 18.72 -6.38
CA PRO A 134 -13.88 17.66 -6.29
C PRO A 134 -13.78 16.74 -7.52
N THR A 135 -13.98 15.44 -7.37
CA THR A 135 -13.81 14.45 -8.45
C THR A 135 -14.50 14.84 -9.76
N GLY A 136 -15.75 15.30 -9.69
CA GLY A 136 -16.51 15.74 -10.86
C GLY A 136 -16.01 17.02 -11.54
N ALA A 137 -15.10 17.75 -10.91
CA ALA A 137 -14.53 19.01 -11.41
C ALA A 137 -13.09 18.86 -11.93
N ILE A 138 -12.42 17.72 -11.74
CA ILE A 138 -11.02 17.53 -12.17
C ILE A 138 -10.87 17.84 -13.66
N CYS A 139 -11.68 17.23 -14.53
CA CYS A 139 -11.58 17.44 -15.98
C CYS A 139 -12.12 18.78 -16.49
N SER A 140 -12.65 19.64 -15.61
CA SER A 140 -13.01 21.02 -15.96
C SER A 140 -12.05 22.05 -15.33
N THR A 141 -11.14 21.61 -14.47
CA THR A 141 -10.20 22.48 -13.74
C THR A 141 -8.86 22.56 -14.49
N PRO A 142 -8.41 23.73 -14.95
CA PRO A 142 -7.04 23.90 -15.44
C PRO A 142 -6.03 23.59 -14.32
N PRO A 143 -4.89 22.93 -14.61
CA PRO A 143 -4.41 22.58 -15.95
C PRO A 143 -4.94 21.23 -16.51
N PHE A 144 -5.73 20.49 -15.75
CA PHE A 144 -6.11 19.11 -16.08
C PHE A 144 -7.13 18.98 -17.21
N SER A 145 -7.93 20.03 -17.44
CA SER A 145 -8.97 20.02 -18.48
C SER A 145 -8.46 19.80 -19.91
N THR A 146 -7.15 20.01 -20.14
CA THR A 146 -6.49 19.79 -21.43
C THR A 146 -5.53 18.61 -21.43
N ASP A 147 -5.41 17.86 -20.34
CA ASP A 147 -4.48 16.74 -20.23
C ASP A 147 -5.14 15.41 -20.68
N PRO A 148 -4.81 14.88 -21.86
CA PRO A 148 -5.40 13.64 -22.36
C PRO A 148 -4.92 12.39 -21.61
N ALA A 149 -3.85 12.48 -20.80
CA ALA A 149 -3.39 11.37 -19.96
C ALA A 149 -4.23 11.21 -18.68
N ILE A 150 -4.99 12.25 -18.32
CA ILE A 150 -5.85 12.29 -17.14
C ILE A 150 -7.32 12.23 -17.54
N CYS A 151 -7.71 12.96 -18.60
CA CYS A 151 -9.10 13.20 -18.93
C CYS A 151 -9.50 12.70 -20.33
N PRO A 152 -10.73 12.14 -20.49
CA PRO A 152 -11.66 11.79 -19.43
C PRO A 152 -11.23 10.50 -18.70
N PHE A 153 -11.57 10.38 -17.42
CA PHE A 153 -11.40 9.15 -16.65
C PHE A 153 -12.76 8.60 -16.20
N GLN A 154 -12.81 7.30 -15.98
CA GLN A 154 -13.99 6.68 -15.39
C GLN A 154 -14.02 6.98 -13.89
N THR A 155 -15.20 7.38 -13.39
CA THR A 155 -15.46 7.51 -11.97
C THR A 155 -16.34 6.36 -11.50
N HIS A 156 -16.18 5.98 -10.25
CA HIS A 156 -17.14 5.12 -9.56
C HIS A 156 -17.46 5.79 -8.23
N SER A 157 -18.70 6.23 -8.00
CA SER A 157 -19.12 6.86 -6.74
C SER A 157 -18.22 8.01 -6.24
N GLY A 158 -17.61 8.77 -7.16
CA GLY A 158 -16.70 9.87 -6.82
C GLY A 158 -15.24 9.46 -6.57
N TYR A 159 -14.87 8.20 -6.80
CA TYR A 159 -13.49 7.73 -6.75
C TYR A 159 -12.76 7.95 -8.06
N ILE A 160 -11.44 8.10 -7.96
CA ILE A 160 -10.56 8.36 -9.09
C ILE A 160 -9.49 7.26 -9.24
N PRO A 161 -9.02 7.00 -10.47
CA PRO A 161 -7.89 6.12 -10.70
C PRO A 161 -6.58 6.67 -10.13
N TRP A 162 -5.62 5.79 -9.87
CA TRP A 162 -4.33 6.16 -9.28
C TRP A 162 -3.55 7.17 -10.13
N ASN A 163 -3.53 7.01 -11.46
CA ASN A 163 -2.84 7.96 -12.35
C ASN A 163 -3.41 9.39 -12.22
N VAL A 164 -4.73 9.52 -12.07
CA VAL A 164 -5.40 10.82 -11.85
C VAL A 164 -5.01 11.38 -10.49
N PHE A 165 -5.08 10.58 -9.43
CA PHE A 165 -4.66 10.99 -8.09
C PHE A 165 -3.23 11.49 -8.04
N LYS A 166 -2.27 10.65 -8.46
CA LYS A 166 -0.83 10.95 -8.49
C LYS A 166 -0.56 12.25 -9.22
N THR A 167 -1.18 12.45 -10.39
CA THR A 167 -0.93 13.62 -11.23
C THR A 167 -1.49 14.89 -10.60
N VAL A 168 -2.76 14.88 -10.19
CA VAL A 168 -3.40 16.05 -9.57
C VAL A 168 -2.68 16.46 -8.28
N LEU A 169 -2.34 15.49 -7.42
CA LEU A 169 -1.63 15.76 -6.18
C LEU A 169 -0.25 16.37 -6.44
N SER A 170 0.53 15.77 -7.35
CA SER A 170 1.87 16.25 -7.69
C SER A 170 1.87 17.63 -8.36
N THR A 171 0.83 17.96 -9.13
CA THR A 171 0.70 19.26 -9.80
C THR A 171 0.29 20.37 -8.85
N LEU A 172 -0.73 20.15 -8.00
CA LEU A 172 -1.27 21.21 -7.14
C LEU A 172 -0.47 21.38 -5.84
N PHE A 173 0.14 20.31 -5.36
CA PHE A 173 0.81 20.27 -4.06
C PHE A 173 2.24 19.75 -4.25
N PRO A 174 3.14 20.48 -4.95
CA PRO A 174 4.47 19.95 -5.31
C PRO A 174 5.37 19.65 -4.12
N LEU A 175 5.06 20.19 -2.93
CA LEU A 175 5.78 19.94 -1.68
C LEU A 175 5.21 18.79 -0.86
N HIS A 176 4.12 18.15 -1.33
CA HIS A 176 3.44 17.12 -0.57
C HIS A 176 4.37 15.96 -0.21
N LYS A 177 4.05 15.30 0.91
CA LYS A 177 4.65 14.06 1.35
C LYS A 177 3.58 13.11 1.84
N VAL A 178 3.68 11.86 1.41
CA VAL A 178 2.96 10.74 2.04
C VAL A 178 3.71 10.39 3.31
N CYS A 179 3.20 10.81 4.46
CA CYS A 179 3.83 10.61 5.76
C CYS A 179 3.81 9.13 6.16
N SER A 180 2.67 8.48 6.02
CA SER A 180 2.46 7.07 6.37
C SER A 180 1.43 6.40 5.47
N GLY A 181 1.55 5.09 5.35
CA GLY A 181 0.56 4.22 4.72
C GLY A 181 0.08 3.17 5.71
N ALA A 182 -1.21 2.83 5.65
CA ALA A 182 -1.81 1.80 6.49
C ALA A 182 -2.84 0.97 5.72
N LEU A 183 -2.77 -0.34 5.85
CA LEU A 183 -3.91 -1.22 5.59
C LEU A 183 -4.82 -1.16 6.82
N ILE A 184 -6.09 -0.84 6.59
CA ILE A 184 -7.09 -0.72 7.64
C ILE A 184 -8.26 -1.62 7.30
N ASP A 185 -8.69 -2.37 8.29
CA ASP A 185 -9.98 -3.03 8.27
C ASP A 185 -10.76 -2.64 9.52
N ASP A 186 -11.77 -1.80 9.30
CA ASP A 186 -12.70 -1.31 10.30
C ASP A 186 -14.13 -1.77 10.05
N SER A 187 -14.32 -2.85 9.27
CA SER A 187 -15.62 -3.39 8.87
C SER A 187 -16.58 -3.73 10.04
N GLY A 188 -16.12 -3.70 11.28
CA GLY A 188 -16.92 -3.93 12.48
C GLY A 188 -18.03 -2.91 12.71
N TRP A 189 -17.99 -1.75 12.03
CA TRP A 189 -19.11 -0.81 12.03
C TRP A 189 -20.31 -1.31 11.20
N PHE A 190 -20.11 -2.27 10.29
CA PHE A 190 -21.12 -2.82 9.42
C PHE A 190 -21.31 -4.33 9.69
N PRO A 191 -22.30 -4.73 10.52
CA PRO A 191 -22.44 -6.12 10.96
C PRO A 191 -22.46 -7.19 9.86
N PRO A 192 -23.04 -6.97 8.66
CA PRO A 192 -22.97 -7.96 7.58
C PRO A 192 -21.55 -8.20 7.02
N ALA A 193 -20.60 -7.31 7.34
CA ALA A 193 -19.22 -7.39 6.94
C ALA A 193 -18.27 -7.56 8.13
N ASP A 194 -18.72 -7.71 9.37
CA ASP A 194 -17.81 -7.91 10.50
C ASP A 194 -17.26 -9.35 10.56
N GLY A 195 -16.17 -9.56 11.32
CA GLY A 195 -15.60 -10.87 11.58
C GLY A 195 -14.10 -10.96 11.32
N THR A 196 -13.65 -12.13 10.87
CA THR A 196 -12.22 -12.42 10.69
C THR A 196 -11.78 -12.17 9.26
N ALA A 197 -10.67 -11.46 9.05
CA ALA A 197 -9.91 -11.51 7.81
C ALA A 197 -8.43 -11.77 8.06
N PHE A 198 -7.79 -12.41 7.08
CA PHE A 198 -6.36 -12.62 7.03
C PHE A 198 -5.78 -11.77 5.89
N TYR A 199 -4.58 -11.25 6.11
CA TYR A 199 -3.87 -10.38 5.21
C TYR A 199 -2.43 -10.84 5.05
N ASP A 200 -1.95 -10.75 3.82
CA ASP A 200 -0.64 -11.24 3.42
C ASP A 200 -0.09 -10.31 2.32
N LEU A 201 1.23 -10.33 2.09
CA LEU A 201 1.93 -9.52 1.08
C LEU A 201 1.50 -8.05 1.08
N PHE A 202 1.41 -7.44 2.27
CA PHE A 202 1.08 -6.02 2.34
C PHE A 202 2.31 -5.19 1.99
N SER A 203 2.30 -4.59 0.81
CA SER A 203 3.31 -3.62 0.39
C SER A 203 2.82 -2.21 0.65
N ALA A 204 3.66 -1.41 1.30
CA ALA A 204 3.48 0.03 1.40
C ALA A 204 4.83 0.71 1.14
N GLY A 205 5.02 1.24 -0.06
CA GLY A 205 6.33 1.75 -0.50
C GLY A 205 7.36 0.62 -0.62
N ARG A 206 8.58 0.86 -0.13
CA ARG A 206 9.75 -0.02 -0.37
C ARG A 206 9.85 -1.29 0.48
N ALA A 207 8.84 -1.59 1.28
CA ALA A 207 8.85 -2.84 2.05
C ALA A 207 7.48 -3.48 1.98
N THR A 208 7.54 -4.79 1.98
CA THR A 208 6.43 -5.71 1.95
C THR A 208 6.50 -6.52 3.24
N TRP A 209 5.36 -6.63 3.89
CA TRP A 209 5.20 -7.54 5.01
C TRP A 209 4.97 -8.94 4.44
N GLU A 210 5.87 -9.87 4.75
CA GLU A 210 5.82 -11.28 4.35
C GLU A 210 6.54 -12.11 5.44
N ASP A 211 5.99 -13.27 5.81
CA ASP A 211 6.63 -14.24 6.73
C ASP A 211 7.19 -13.64 8.03
N GLN A 212 6.43 -12.74 8.68
CA GLN A 212 6.80 -12.04 9.93
C GLN A 212 7.97 -11.04 9.84
N PHE A 213 8.54 -10.81 8.66
CA PHE A 213 9.65 -9.87 8.49
C PHE A 213 9.28 -8.68 7.60
N ASP A 214 9.90 -7.54 7.88
CA ASP A 214 9.99 -6.45 6.92
C ASP A 214 11.08 -6.80 5.92
N ILE A 215 10.70 -7.29 4.75
CA ILE A 215 11.68 -7.48 3.70
C ILE A 215 11.89 -6.10 3.06
N ALA A 216 13.03 -5.47 3.40
CA ALA A 216 13.52 -4.32 2.67
C ALA A 216 13.93 -4.80 1.27
N GLY A 217 13.01 -4.68 0.32
CA GLY A 217 13.21 -5.06 -1.07
C GLY A 217 12.30 -6.20 -1.52
N ARG A 218 11.53 -5.89 -2.57
CA ARG A 218 10.74 -6.78 -3.43
C ARG A 218 9.29 -7.08 -3.01
N GLY A 219 8.47 -6.03 -2.85
CA GLY A 219 7.17 -6.06 -3.55
C GLY A 219 7.46 -6.18 -5.06
N PHE A 220 6.55 -6.73 -5.87
CA PHE A 220 6.80 -7.18 -7.26
C PHE A 220 7.32 -6.13 -8.28
N ALA A 221 7.75 -4.94 -7.85
CA ALA A 221 8.25 -3.84 -8.66
C ALA A 221 9.77 -3.93 -8.94
N MET A 222 10.11 -4.06 -10.22
CA MET A 222 11.43 -3.67 -10.76
C MET A 222 11.58 -2.14 -10.66
N GLY A 223 12.63 -1.69 -9.95
CA GLY A 223 13.32 -0.42 -10.22
C GLY A 223 13.01 0.77 -9.31
N CYS A 224 14.01 1.12 -8.49
CA CYS A 224 14.68 2.43 -8.46
C CYS A 224 15.91 2.29 -7.54
N GLY A 225 17.07 2.01 -8.15
CA GLY A 225 18.36 2.07 -7.47
C GLY A 225 18.54 3.41 -6.77
N ARG A 226 19.19 3.40 -5.61
CA ARG A 226 19.79 4.63 -5.09
C ARG A 226 21.06 4.90 -5.91
N PRO A 227 21.40 6.16 -6.22
CA PRO A 227 22.80 6.53 -6.37
C PRO A 227 23.50 6.18 -5.05
N ASP A 228 24.54 5.36 -5.10
CA ASP A 228 25.42 5.10 -3.98
C ASP A 228 26.22 6.38 -3.69
N ASP A 229 26.11 6.87 -2.45
CA ASP A 229 26.99 7.94 -1.97
C ASP A 229 28.34 7.32 -1.58
N GLY A 230 29.09 6.82 -2.56
CA GLY A 230 30.55 6.65 -2.55
C GLY A 230 31.23 6.19 -1.24
N ASP A 231 30.72 5.17 -0.55
CA ASP A 231 31.45 4.50 0.51
C ASP A 231 32.01 3.14 0.07
N ARG A 232 33.31 3.01 0.32
CA ARG A 232 34.20 1.89 -0.04
C ARG A 232 33.70 0.56 0.53
N GLU A 233 33.63 -0.44 -0.37
CA GLU A 233 33.80 -1.89 -0.16
C GLU A 233 33.83 -2.31 1.32
N VAL A 234 32.66 -2.65 1.88
CA VAL A 234 32.56 -3.34 3.15
C VAL A 234 32.16 -4.78 2.88
N ASP A 235 33.09 -5.74 3.06
CA ASP A 235 32.83 -7.18 2.90
C ASP A 235 31.48 -7.59 3.54
N GLY A 236 30.48 -7.84 2.68
CA GLY A 236 29.12 -8.19 3.08
C GLY A 236 28.00 -7.31 2.49
N ASP A 237 28.35 -6.21 1.80
CA ASP A 237 27.42 -5.33 1.09
C ASP A 237 27.21 -5.74 -0.38
N LYS A 238 27.03 -7.04 -0.66
CA LYS A 238 26.62 -7.51 -1.99
C LYS A 238 25.21 -7.00 -2.33
N ASP A 239 25.05 -5.72 -2.59
CA ASP A 239 24.04 -5.26 -3.49
C ASP A 239 24.36 -5.78 -4.89
N HIS A 240 23.30 -6.21 -5.54
CA HIS A 240 23.31 -6.84 -6.85
C HIS A 240 23.53 -5.77 -7.93
N ASP A 241 24.70 -5.13 -7.94
CA ASP A 241 25.20 -4.32 -9.03
C ASP A 241 26.34 -5.00 -9.81
N HIS A 242 26.74 -6.21 -9.40
CA HIS A 242 27.72 -7.00 -10.15
C HIS A 242 27.21 -7.21 -11.58
N ASP A 243 28.01 -6.78 -12.55
CA ASP A 243 27.78 -7.04 -13.96
C ASP A 243 27.48 -8.53 -14.15
N HIS A 244 26.40 -8.82 -14.87
CA HIS A 244 25.94 -10.17 -15.14
C HIS A 244 27.07 -10.98 -15.79
N ASP A 245 27.63 -11.93 -15.06
CA ASP A 245 28.78 -12.71 -15.54
C ASP A 245 28.46 -14.20 -15.65
N ALA A 246 29.48 -15.00 -15.94
CA ALA A 246 29.34 -16.43 -16.19
C ALA A 246 28.91 -17.24 -14.94
N ASP A 247 29.01 -16.67 -13.74
CA ASP A 247 28.56 -17.32 -12.51
C ASP A 247 27.05 -17.15 -12.29
N ASP A 248 26.44 -16.09 -12.84
CA ASP A 248 24.98 -15.88 -12.82
C ASP A 248 24.25 -16.87 -13.73
N ASP A 249 24.79 -17.16 -14.92
CA ASP A 249 24.25 -18.17 -15.83
C ASP A 249 24.19 -19.56 -15.17
N LYS A 250 25.15 -19.85 -14.28
CA LYS A 250 25.21 -21.09 -13.50
C LYS A 250 24.18 -21.12 -12.38
N PHE A 251 23.99 -19.99 -11.68
CA PHE A 251 22.94 -19.87 -10.67
C PHE A 251 21.54 -20.06 -11.27
N ASP A 252 21.29 -19.48 -12.44
CA ASP A 252 20.03 -19.64 -13.16
C ASP A 252 19.83 -21.03 -13.76
N SER A 253 20.90 -21.71 -14.19
CA SER A 253 20.82 -23.11 -14.64
C SER A 253 20.46 -24.05 -13.50
N ASP A 254 21.08 -23.87 -12.34
CA ASP A 254 20.86 -24.71 -11.15
C ASP A 254 19.46 -24.49 -10.56
N ARG A 255 18.91 -23.27 -10.73
CA ARG A 255 17.53 -22.96 -10.32
C ARG A 255 16.51 -23.60 -11.25
N ARG A 256 16.74 -23.68 -12.57
CA ARG A 256 15.80 -24.34 -13.51
C ARG A 256 15.66 -25.84 -13.29
N GLU A 257 16.66 -26.52 -12.71
CA GLU A 257 16.56 -27.94 -12.37
C GLU A 257 15.67 -28.19 -11.14
N ARG A 258 15.54 -27.23 -10.21
CA ARG A 258 14.72 -27.39 -8.99
C ARG A 258 13.21 -27.34 -9.19
N TRP A 259 12.72 -26.85 -10.34
CA TRP A 259 11.28 -26.73 -10.63
C TRP A 259 10.75 -27.84 -11.56
N LYS A 260 11.56 -28.86 -11.85
CA LYS A 260 11.18 -29.97 -12.73
C LYS A 260 11.06 -31.34 -12.06
N ASN A 261 11.03 -31.40 -10.73
CA ASN A 261 10.69 -32.62 -9.98
C ASN A 261 9.46 -32.40 -9.10
#